data_AF-A0A7W9ZVI3-F1
#
_entry.id   AF-A0A7W9ZVI3-F1
#
_cell.length_a   1.000
_cell.length_b   1.000
_cell.length_c   1.000
_cell.angle_alpha   90.00
_cell.angle_beta   90.00
_cell.angle_gamma   90.00
#
_symmetry.space_group_name_H-M   'P 1'
#
loop_
_entity.id
_entity.type
_entity.pdbx_description
1 polymer ?
#
loop_
_entity_poly.entity_id
_entity_poly.type
_entity_poly.pdbx_seq_one_letter_code
_entity_poly.pdbx_strand_id
1 'polypeptide(L)' 'MKFERPEIRETDIISCAACGHNLGTMASIREKMNKAYQRVSRPAAGRKLQ' A
#
# COMPACT_ATOMS: atom_id res chain seq x y z
N MET A 1 -14.50 23.43 -15.06
CA MET A 1 -13.19 23.58 -14.39
C MET A 1 -12.43 22.27 -14.57
N LYS A 2 -11.19 22.32 -15.07
CA LYS A 2 -10.31 21.15 -15.09
C LYS A 2 -9.83 20.93 -13.65
N PHE A 3 -10.22 19.81 -13.06
CA PHE A 3 -9.78 19.43 -11.72
C PHE A 3 -8.39 18.80 -11.85
N GLU A 4 -7.35 19.64 -11.89
CA GLU A 4 -5.97 19.17 -11.91
C GLU A 4 -5.67 18.57 -10.54
N ARG A 5 -5.73 17.25 -10.44
CA ARG A 5 -5.30 16.55 -9.22
C ARG A 5 -3.79 16.72 -9.10
N PRO A 6 -3.28 17.18 -7.95
CA PRO A 6 -1.84 17.24 -7.72
C PRO A 6 -1.23 15.85 -7.92
N GLU A 7 -0.12 15.77 -8.65
CA GLU A 7 0.63 14.54 -8.80
C GLU A 7 1.12 14.07 -7.42
N ILE A 8 0.75 12.85 -7.06
CA ILE A 8 1.13 12.25 -5.79
C ILE A 8 2.62 11.87 -5.87
N ARG A 9 3.46 12.52 -5.07
CA ARG A 9 4.88 12.26 -4.93
C ARG A 9 5.12 11.13 -3.93
N GLU A 10 6.28 10.48 -4.05
CA GLU A 10 6.64 9.38 -3.14
C GLU A 10 6.84 9.83 -1.69
N THR A 11 7.20 11.10 -1.50
CA THR A 11 7.39 11.75 -0.20
C THR A 11 6.09 12.21 0.43
N ASP A 12 4.96 12.17 -0.31
CA ASP A 12 3.69 12.67 0.21
C ASP A 12 3.23 11.82 1.39
N ILE A 13 2.85 12.50 2.46
CA ILE A 13 2.31 11.89 3.67
C ILE A 13 0.85 11.56 3.41
N ILE A 14 0.50 10.30 3.56
CA ILE A 14 -0.87 9.84 3.49
C ILE A 14 -1.45 9.80 4.90
N SER A 15 -2.58 10.46 5.08
CA SER A 15 -3.36 10.43 6.29
C SER A 15 -4.64 9.64 6.08
N CYS A 16 -5.15 9.02 7.14
CA CYS A 16 -6.44 8.35 7.10
C CYS A 16 -7.55 9.39 6.97
N ALA A 17 -8.32 9.34 5.88
CA ALA A 17 -9.44 10.27 5.67
C ALA A 17 -10.53 10.17 6.75
N ALA A 18 -10.66 9.02 7.43
CA ALA A 18 -11.69 8.80 8.43
C ALA A 18 -11.31 9.28 9.84
N CYS A 19 -10.04 9.16 10.23
CA CYS A 19 -9.59 9.47 11.61
C CYS A 19 -8.30 10.28 11.70
N GLY A 20 -7.79 10.80 10.57
CA GLY A 20 -6.71 11.79 10.51
C GLY A 20 -5.31 11.29 10.88
N HIS A 21 -5.15 10.05 11.35
CA HIS A 21 -3.83 9.54 11.72
C HIS A 21 -2.93 9.35 10.49
N ASN A 22 -1.62 9.48 10.72
CA ASN A 22 -0.60 9.35 9.69
C ASN A 22 -0.38 7.86 9.35
N LEU A 23 -0.59 7.49 8.08
CA LEU A 23 -0.38 6.13 7.57
C LEU A 23 1.05 5.90 7.06
N GLY A 24 1.81 6.98 6.88
CA GLY A 24 3.18 7.01 6.36
C GLY A 24 3.27 7.74 5.02
N THR A 25 4.46 7.70 4.41
CA THR A 25 4.66 8.23 3.06
C THR A 25 4.15 7.25 2.01
N MET A 26 3.83 7.74 0.81
CA MET A 26 3.46 6.89 -0.33
C MET A 26 4.49 5.80 -0.63
N ALA A 27 5.78 6.10 -0.53
CA ALA A 27 6.85 5.11 -0.66
C ALA A 27 6.71 3.98 0.38
N SER A 28 6.54 4.33 1.66
CA SER A 28 6.43 3.35 2.75
C SER A 28 5.18 2.48 2.63
N ILE A 29 4.08 3.06 2.13
CA ILE A 29 2.82 2.33 1.90
C ILE A 29 2.98 1.37 0.73
N ARG A 30 3.57 1.81 -0.38
CA ARG A 30 3.86 0.96 -1.54
C ARG A 30 4.74 -0.23 -1.13
N GLU A 31 5.78 0.00 -0.34
CA GLU A 31 6.66 -1.07 0.15
C GLU A 31 5.89 -2.08 1.02
N LYS A 32 5.06 -1.61 1.96
CA LYS A 32 4.20 -2.47 2.79
C LYS A 32 3.23 -3.30 1.94
N MET A 33 2.57 -2.66 0.97
CA MET A 33 1.63 -3.32 0.05
C MET A 33 2.34 -4.38 -0.80
N ASN A 34 3.51 -4.07 -1.36
CA ASN A 34 4.30 -5.02 -2.14
C ASN A 34 4.73 -6.22 -1.28
N LYS A 35 5.21 -6.00 -0.05
CA LYS A 35 5.56 -7.07 0.88
C LYS A 35 4.36 -7.94 1.24
N ALA A 36 3.19 -7.34 1.48
CA ALA A 36 1.96 -8.07 1.75
C ALA A 36 1.54 -8.90 0.52
N TYR A 37 1.58 -8.30 -0.67
CA TYR A 37 1.25 -8.96 -1.92
C TYR A 37 2.17 -10.15 -2.19
N GLN A 38 3.48 -10.01 -1.99
CA GLN A 38 4.44 -11.12 -2.13
C GLN A 38 4.16 -12.29 -1.18
N ARG A 39 3.60 -12.03 0.02
CA ARG A 39 3.20 -13.09 0.95
C ARG A 39 1.96 -13.83 0.48
N VAL A 40 1.01 -13.11 -0.13
CA VAL A 40 -0.26 -13.68 -0.64
C VAL A 40 -0.06 -14.35 -2.00
N SER A 41 0.75 -13.76 -2.87
CA SER A 41 1.07 -14.27 -4.21
C SER A 41 2.03 -15.44 -4.19
N ARG A 42 2.60 -15.76 -3.02
CA ARG A 42 3.31 -17.02 -2.83
C ARG A 42 2.24 -18.10 -2.89
N PRO A 43 2.13 -18.90 -3.98
CA PRO A 43 1.20 -20.01 -3.99
C PRO A 43 1.49 -20.81 -2.74
N ALA A 44 0.46 -21.12 -1.95
CA ALA A 44 0.59 -21.97 -0.79
C ALA A 44 1.30 -23.23 -1.28
N ALA A 45 2.63 -23.30 -1.06
CA ALA A 45 3.45 -24.42 -1.49
C ALA A 45 2.74 -25.63 -0.92
N GLY A 46 2.20 -26.46 -1.82
CA GLY A 46 1.14 -27.39 -1.50
C GLY A 46 1.46 -28.12 -0.21
N ARG A 47 0.77 -27.77 0.88
CA ARG A 47 0.68 -28.65 2.03
C ARG A 47 -0.10 -29.84 1.51
N LYS A 48 0.63 -30.82 0.97
CA LYS A 48 0.14 -32.17 0.77
C LYS A 48 -0.43 -32.56 2.13
N LEU A 49 -1.76 -32.61 2.22
CA LEU A 49 -2.45 -33.36 3.26
C LEU A 49 -1.87 -34.77 3.16
N GLN A 50 -1.16 -35.17 4.22
CA GLN A 50 -0.68 -36.54 4.40
C GLN A 50 -1.87 -37.50 4.39
#